data_AF-A0A7J6KID5-F1
#
_entry.id   AF-A0A7J6KID5-F1
#
_cell.length_a   1.000
_cell.length_b   1.000
_cell.length_c   1.000
_cell.angle_alpha   90.00
_cell.angle_beta   90.00
_cell.angle_gamma   90.00
#
_symmetry.space_group_name_H-M   'P 1'
#
loop_
_entity.id
_entity.type
_entity.pdbx_description
1 polymer ?
#
loop_
_entity_poly.entity_id
_entity_poly.type
_entity_poly.pdbx_seq_one_letter_code
_entity_poly.pdbx_strand_id
1 'polypeptide(L)'
;ILTANEETNFEGAEGADSNFVTASRMLNLDSEVDGEICIGSAGGFEHKFWLPIYRTESPDGWRRYRLSLKGFLGGHSGIDIDEKRLNSIIVLQKLLRKFTSQSVLVEHVEGGTGPNAIPREAAAVIA
;
A
#
# COMPACT_ATOMS: atom_id res chain seq x y z
N ILE A 1 6.94 -5.81 29.54
CA ILE A 1 7.90 -5.57 28.44
C ILE A 1 7.31 -4.47 27.59
N LEU A 2 8.12 -3.49 27.18
CA LEU A 2 7.72 -2.44 26.25
C LEU A 2 8.70 -2.50 25.09
N THR A 3 8.20 -2.73 23.88
CA THR A 3 9.01 -2.87 22.66
C THR A 3 9.10 -1.54 21.91
N ALA A 4 10.22 -1.30 21.24
CA ALA A 4 10.42 -0.13 20.39
C ALA A 4 10.01 -0.43 18.93
N ASN A 5 9.58 0.61 18.21
CA ASN A 5 9.38 0.62 16.76
C ASN A 5 8.41 -0.44 16.19
N GLU A 6 7.30 -0.74 16.87
CA GLU A 6 6.27 -1.67 16.39
C GLU A 6 5.71 -1.22 15.02
N GLU A 7 5.25 0.03 14.93
CA GLU A 7 4.55 0.60 13.77
C GLU A 7 5.37 0.72 12.47
N THR A 8 6.68 0.47 12.51
CA THR A 8 7.56 0.69 11.36
C THR A 8 8.30 -0.55 10.92
N ASN A 9 8.97 -1.25 11.84
CA ASN A 9 9.86 -2.35 11.48
C ASN A 9 10.01 -3.44 12.54
N PHE A 10 9.34 -3.36 13.69
CA PHE A 10 9.41 -4.36 14.77
C PHE A 10 10.81 -4.60 15.36
N GLU A 11 11.77 -3.69 15.17
CA GLU A 11 13.17 -3.87 15.57
C GLU A 11 13.32 -4.22 17.06
N GLY A 12 12.49 -3.62 17.93
CA GLY A 12 12.54 -3.91 19.36
C GLY A 12 12.11 -5.33 19.72
N ALA A 13 11.17 -5.90 18.97
CA ALA A 13 10.72 -7.29 19.17
C ALA A 13 11.69 -8.29 18.52
N GLU A 14 12.19 -7.99 17.31
CA GLU A 14 13.14 -8.83 16.59
C GLU A 14 14.50 -8.91 17.32
N GLY A 15 14.96 -7.80 17.91
CA GLY A 15 16.23 -7.72 18.64
C GLY A 15 16.17 -8.15 20.11
N ALA A 16 15.02 -8.62 20.61
CA ALA A 16 14.88 -8.97 22.02
C ALA A 16 15.69 -10.23 22.38
N ASP A 17 16.55 -10.14 23.40
CA ASP A 17 17.29 -11.30 23.93
C ASP A 17 16.32 -12.29 24.57
N SER A 18 16.38 -13.56 24.14
CA SER A 18 15.53 -14.63 24.66
C SER A 18 15.77 -14.92 26.14
N ASN A 19 16.93 -14.55 26.70
CA ASN A 19 17.25 -14.70 28.12
C ASN A 19 16.67 -13.57 28.99
N PHE A 20 16.18 -12.49 28.38
CA PHE A 20 15.61 -11.36 29.11
C PHE A 20 14.26 -11.70 29.77
N VAL A 21 13.51 -12.64 29.21
CA VAL A 21 12.16 -12.99 29.66
C VAL A 21 12.14 -14.36 30.31
N THR A 22 11.96 -14.40 31.63
CA THR A 22 11.86 -15.65 32.42
C THR A 22 10.43 -16.10 32.67
N ALA A 23 9.44 -15.27 32.32
CA ALA A 23 8.03 -15.59 32.49
C ALA A 23 7.59 -16.69 31.51
N SER A 24 6.73 -17.60 31.98
CA SER A 24 6.20 -18.69 31.15
C SER A 24 4.94 -18.31 30.35
N ARG A 25 4.40 -17.11 30.58
CA ARG A 25 3.19 -16.57 29.93
C ARG A 25 3.38 -15.10 29.61
N MET A 26 2.81 -14.64 28.50
CA MET A 26 2.79 -13.26 28.07
C MET A 26 1.35 -12.84 27.76
N LEU A 27 0.97 -11.64 28.20
CA LEU A 27 -0.24 -10.97 27.78
C LEU A 27 0.18 -9.75 26.96
N ASN A 28 -0.10 -9.78 25.67
CA ASN A 28 0.05 -8.62 24.79
C ASN A 28 -1.20 -7.72 24.99
N LEU A 29 -1.00 -6.40 25.01
CA LEU A 29 -2.04 -5.40 25.27
C LEU A 29 -2.33 -4.54 24.04
N ASP A 30 -1.98 -5.04 22.87
CA ASP A 30 -2.00 -4.32 21.58
C ASP A 30 -3.22 -4.69 20.74
N SER A 31 -4.22 -5.33 21.36
CA SER A 31 -5.50 -5.58 20.71
C SER A 31 -6.40 -4.37 20.87
N GLU A 32 -6.94 -3.88 19.77
CA GLU A 32 -7.73 -2.65 19.73
C GLU A 32 -9.26 -2.88 19.85
N VAL A 33 -9.70 -4.14 19.95
CA VAL A 33 -11.12 -4.50 19.97
C VAL A 33 -11.53 -5.01 21.35
N ASP A 34 -12.44 -4.28 21.99
CA ASP A 34 -12.95 -4.65 23.31
C ASP A 34 -13.81 -5.92 23.27
N GLY A 35 -13.69 -6.75 24.31
CA GLY A 35 -14.40 -8.03 24.41
C GLY A 35 -13.86 -9.15 23.51
N GLU A 36 -12.78 -8.92 22.78
CA GLU A 36 -12.14 -9.92 21.91
C GLU A 36 -10.77 -10.35 22.45
N ILE A 37 -10.37 -11.59 22.13
CA ILE A 37 -9.04 -12.12 22.45
C ILE A 37 -8.35 -12.50 21.15
N CYS A 38 -7.30 -11.77 20.80
CA CYS A 38 -6.41 -12.13 19.71
C CYS A 38 -5.48 -13.28 20.14
N ILE A 39 -5.63 -14.44 19.51
CA ILE A 39 -4.79 -15.63 19.76
C ILE A 39 -3.79 -15.92 18.64
N GLY A 40 -3.74 -15.06 17.62
CA GLY A 40 -2.83 -15.19 16.49
C GLY A 40 -2.95 -14.02 15.51
N SER A 41 -1.88 -13.76 14.78
CA SER A 41 -1.80 -12.70 13.77
C SER A 41 -1.14 -13.21 12.48
N ALA A 42 -1.32 -12.47 11.39
CA ALA A 42 -0.60 -12.71 10.15
C ALA A 42 0.83 -12.15 10.23
N GLY A 43 1.78 -12.80 9.57
CA GLY A 43 3.10 -12.21 9.31
C GLY A 43 3.06 -11.17 8.18
N GLY A 44 4.13 -10.40 8.04
CA GLY A 44 4.27 -9.38 7.00
C GLY A 44 5.54 -9.55 6.15
N PHE A 45 5.47 -9.16 4.88
CA PHE A 45 6.62 -9.04 4.00
C PHE A 45 6.41 -7.90 3.00
N GLU A 46 7.45 -7.11 2.73
CA GLU A 46 7.40 -6.01 1.76
C GLU A 46 8.01 -6.42 0.42
N HIS A 47 7.21 -6.37 -0.66
CA HIS A 47 7.70 -6.52 -2.03
C HIS A 47 7.77 -5.17 -2.74
N LYS A 48 8.92 -4.87 -3.34
CA LYS A 48 9.12 -3.70 -4.21
C LYS A 48 9.44 -4.15 -5.63
N PHE A 49 8.78 -3.53 -6.61
CA PHE A 49 8.94 -3.83 -8.03
C PHE A 49 9.37 -2.57 -8.77
N TRP A 50 10.36 -2.71 -9.65
CA TRP A 50 10.82 -1.66 -10.55
C TRP A 50 10.68 -2.13 -11.98
N LEU A 51 10.03 -1.31 -12.82
CA LEU A 51 9.89 -1.57 -14.24
C LEU A 51 10.84 -0.66 -15.00
N PRO A 52 11.72 -1.18 -15.88
CA PRO A 52 12.51 -0.34 -16.75
C PRO A 52 11.57 0.38 -17.73
N ILE A 53 11.75 1.69 -17.87
CA ILE A 53 10.96 2.53 -18.78
C ILE A 53 11.85 3.12 -19.87
N TYR A 54 11.39 3.07 -21.11
CA TYR A 54 11.99 3.77 -22.24
C TYR A 54 11.14 4.99 -22.56
N ARG A 55 11.76 6.17 -22.60
CA ARG A 55 11.07 7.42 -22.86
C ARG A 55 11.24 7.82 -24.32
N THR A 56 10.17 8.36 -24.90
CA THR A 56 10.17 9.01 -26.22
C THR A 56 9.60 10.40 -26.06
N GLU A 57 9.93 11.30 -26.97
CA GLU A 57 9.29 12.62 -27.00
C GLU A 57 7.81 12.50 -27.40
N SER A 58 6.98 13.35 -26.81
CA SER A 58 5.58 13.48 -27.19
C SER A 58 5.51 14.21 -28.54
N PRO A 59 4.71 13.72 -29.51
CA PRO A 59 4.62 14.37 -30.81
C PRO A 59 4.06 15.80 -30.71
N ASP A 60 4.46 16.66 -31.63
CA ASP A 60 3.99 18.05 -31.68
C ASP A 60 2.47 18.14 -31.80
N GLY A 61 1.88 19.10 -31.08
CA GLY A 61 0.43 19.36 -31.08
C GLY A 61 -0.39 18.47 -30.13
N TRP A 62 0.23 17.52 -29.44
CA TRP A 62 -0.43 16.69 -28.43
C TRP A 62 -0.72 17.49 -27.15
N ARG A 63 -1.86 17.17 -26.51
CA ARG A 63 -2.34 17.89 -25.32
C ARG A 63 -2.17 17.02 -24.10
N ARG A 64 -1.57 17.58 -23.05
CA ARG A 64 -1.44 16.90 -21.77
C ARG A 64 -2.69 17.03 -20.93
N TYR A 65 -3.08 15.94 -20.30
CA TYR A 65 -4.18 15.86 -19.34
C TYR A 65 -3.72 15.14 -18.07
N ARG A 66 -4.23 15.58 -16.92
CA ARG A 66 -4.10 14.85 -15.66
C ARG A 66 -5.39 14.09 -15.38
N LEU A 67 -5.32 12.78 -15.47
CA LEU A 67 -6.39 11.89 -15.02
C LEU A 67 -6.21 11.67 -13.51
N SER A 68 -7.22 12.00 -12.71
CA SER A 68 -7.19 11.83 -11.25
C SER A 68 -8.36 10.97 -10.79
N LEU A 69 -8.07 9.91 -10.05
CA LEU A 69 -9.05 9.12 -9.30
C LEU A 69 -8.95 9.51 -7.83
N LYS A 70 -10.08 9.91 -7.23
CA LYS A 70 -10.16 10.35 -5.84
C LYS A 70 -11.42 9.82 -5.17
N GLY A 71 -11.45 9.90 -3.84
CA GLY A 71 -12.66 9.58 -3.05
C GLY A 71 -12.91 8.09 -2.84
N PHE A 72 -11.91 7.23 -3.06
CA PHE A 72 -12.03 5.82 -2.71
C PHE A 72 -11.98 5.68 -1.18
N LEU A 73 -12.63 4.63 -0.65
CA LEU A 73 -12.76 4.41 0.79
C LEU A 73 -11.40 4.30 1.48
N GLY A 74 -10.46 3.55 0.88
CA GLY A 74 -9.19 3.21 1.52
C GLY A 74 -9.38 2.27 2.69
N GLY A 75 -8.41 2.21 3.59
CA GLY A 75 -8.44 1.31 4.75
C GLY A 75 -7.08 0.72 5.04
N HIS A 76 -7.01 -0.05 6.12
CA HIS A 76 -5.84 -0.83 6.48
C HIS A 76 -5.74 -2.07 5.59
N SER A 77 -4.59 -2.32 4.95
CA SER A 77 -4.44 -3.38 3.93
C SER A 77 -4.43 -4.80 4.49
N GLY A 78 -4.32 -4.97 5.82
CA GLY A 78 -4.61 -6.20 6.56
C GLY A 78 -6.08 -6.30 7.00
N ILE A 79 -6.44 -5.54 8.05
CA ILE A 79 -7.79 -5.53 8.66
C ILE A 79 -8.93 -5.35 7.65
N ASP A 80 -8.84 -4.42 6.70
CA ASP A 80 -9.95 -4.08 5.80
C ASP A 80 -9.90 -4.80 4.43
N ILE A 81 -9.03 -5.80 4.25
CA ILE A 81 -8.80 -6.37 2.91
C ILE A 81 -9.96 -7.23 2.41
N ASP A 82 -10.69 -7.86 3.32
CA ASP A 82 -11.85 -8.71 3.06
C ASP A 82 -13.13 -7.90 2.75
N GLU A 83 -13.14 -6.62 3.10
CA GLU A 83 -14.22 -5.65 2.80
C GLU A 83 -14.37 -5.31 1.30
N LYS A 84 -13.52 -5.89 0.44
CA LYS A 84 -13.56 -5.74 -1.04
C LYS A 84 -13.54 -4.27 -1.49
N ARG A 85 -12.88 -3.40 -0.72
CA ARG A 85 -12.70 -1.99 -1.06
C ARG A 85 -11.87 -1.86 -2.33
N LEU A 86 -12.21 -0.90 -3.17
CA LEU A 86 -11.48 -0.66 -4.41
C LEU A 86 -10.11 -0.03 -4.13
N ASN A 87 -9.10 -0.47 -4.87
CA ASN A 87 -7.76 0.12 -4.88
C ASN A 87 -7.64 1.09 -6.06
N SER A 88 -7.39 2.38 -5.79
CA SER A 88 -7.30 3.43 -6.81
C SER A 88 -6.23 3.17 -7.87
N ILE A 89 -5.08 2.61 -7.50
CA ILE A 89 -3.97 2.29 -8.40
C ILE A 89 -4.39 1.21 -9.39
N ILE A 90 -5.04 0.14 -8.90
CA ILE A 90 -5.53 -0.96 -9.75
C ILE A 90 -6.60 -0.44 -10.72
N VAL A 91 -7.52 0.41 -10.26
CA VAL A 91 -8.55 1.00 -11.13
C VAL A 91 -7.94 1.93 -12.17
N LEU A 92 -6.97 2.76 -11.79
CA LEU A 92 -6.24 3.62 -12.73
C LEU A 92 -5.54 2.78 -13.80
N GLN A 93 -4.84 1.72 -13.40
CA GLN A 93 -4.19 0.79 -14.33
C GLN A 93 -5.20 0.15 -15.30
N LYS A 94 -6.36 -0.28 -14.81
CA LYS A 94 -7.42 -0.84 -15.65
C LYS A 94 -7.98 0.20 -16.63
N LEU A 95 -8.10 1.47 -16.23
CA LEU A 95 -8.52 2.53 -17.13
C LEU A 95 -7.47 2.82 -18.19
N LEU A 96 -6.20 2.96 -17.80
CA LEU A 96 -5.10 3.21 -18.71
C LEU A 96 -4.97 2.10 -19.76
N ARG A 97 -5.18 0.85 -19.36
CA ARG A 97 -5.19 -0.30 -20.28
C ARG A 97 -6.29 -0.25 -21.35
N LYS A 98 -7.34 0.56 -21.18
CA LYS A 98 -8.37 0.75 -22.21
C LYS A 98 -7.91 1.71 -23.32
N PHE A 99 -6.90 2.54 -23.07
CA PHE A 99 -6.23 3.31 -24.12
C PHE A 99 -5.24 2.39 -24.83
N THR A 100 -5.75 1.51 -25.68
CA THR A 100 -4.94 0.54 -26.44
C THR A 100 -4.43 1.10 -27.77
N SER A 101 -4.84 2.31 -28.16
CA SER A 101 -4.37 2.96 -29.38
C SER A 101 -3.05 3.69 -29.14
N GLN A 102 -2.24 3.84 -30.20
CA GLN A 102 -1.07 4.72 -30.26
C GLN A 102 -1.42 6.22 -30.12
N SER A 103 -2.62 6.55 -29.64
CA SER A 103 -3.16 7.91 -29.54
C SER A 103 -3.04 8.51 -28.15
N VAL A 104 -2.51 7.76 -27.18
CA VAL A 104 -2.28 8.22 -25.81
C VAL A 104 -0.92 7.74 -25.33
N LEU A 105 -0.12 8.65 -24.82
CA LEU A 105 1.15 8.36 -24.15
C LEU A 105 1.01 8.59 -22.66
N VAL A 106 1.59 7.69 -21.85
CA VAL A 106 1.65 7.85 -20.39
C VAL A 106 2.99 8.48 -20.02
N GLU A 107 2.95 9.69 -19.45
CA GLU A 107 4.13 10.44 -19.04
C GLU A 107 4.54 10.12 -17.60
N HIS A 108 3.56 9.98 -16.72
CA HIS A 108 3.75 9.76 -15.29
C HIS A 108 2.56 9.04 -14.68
N VAL A 109 2.81 8.17 -13.70
CA VAL A 109 1.78 7.52 -12.87
C VAL A 109 2.19 7.59 -11.41
N GLU A 110 1.24 7.90 -10.53
CA GLU A 110 1.44 7.97 -9.08
C GLU A 110 0.16 7.54 -8.35
N GLY A 111 0.29 7.08 -7.11
CA GLY A 111 -0.86 6.74 -6.27
C GLY A 111 -0.48 5.97 -5.02
N GLY A 112 -1.40 5.94 -4.06
CA GLY A 112 -1.16 5.38 -2.73
C GLY A 112 -0.38 6.32 -1.81
N THR A 113 -0.33 5.95 -0.53
CA THR A 113 0.29 6.75 0.55
C THR A 113 1.25 5.94 1.42
N GLY A 114 1.05 4.62 1.50
CA GLY A 114 1.89 3.71 2.29
C GLY A 114 1.57 2.25 1.97
N PRO A 115 2.47 1.31 2.30
CA PRO A 115 2.33 -0.11 1.97
C PRO A 115 1.22 -0.80 2.75
N ASN A 116 0.90 -0.31 3.96
CA ASN A 116 -0.15 -0.82 4.83
C ASN A 116 -1.54 -0.18 4.59
N ALA A 117 -1.67 0.68 3.58
CA ALA A 117 -2.90 1.40 3.28
C ALA A 117 -3.46 1.03 1.91
N ILE A 118 -4.75 0.69 1.85
CA ILE A 118 -5.49 0.52 0.60
C ILE A 118 -5.54 1.90 -0.10
N PRO A 119 -4.98 2.06 -1.32
CA PRO A 119 -4.88 3.35 -1.99
C PRO A 119 -6.23 4.03 -2.26
N ARG A 120 -6.33 5.30 -1.84
CA ARG A 120 -7.53 6.13 -1.99
C ARG A 120 -7.54 7.03 -3.23
N GLU A 121 -6.35 7.44 -3.64
CA GLU A 121 -6.13 8.33 -4.76
C GLU A 121 -5.04 7.77 -5.68
N ALA A 122 -5.16 8.03 -6.96
CA ALA A 122 -4.15 7.73 -7.95
C ALA A 122 -4.31 8.70 -9.13
N ALA A 123 -3.20 9.07 -9.77
CA ALA A 123 -3.21 9.96 -10.90
C ALA A 123 -2.24 9.51 -12.00
N ALA A 124 -2.58 9.88 -13.23
CA ALA A 124 -1.69 9.74 -14.37
C ALA A 124 -1.65 11.04 -15.16
N VAL A 125 -0.46 11.40 -15.65
CA VAL A 125 -0.30 12.42 -16.68
C VAL A 125 -0.24 11.68 -18.02
N ILE A 126 -1.15 12.03 -18.91
CA ILE A 126 -1.25 11.46 -20.25
C ILE A 126 -1.14 12.58 -21.28
N ALA A 127 -0.59 12.26 -22.46
CA ALA A 127 -0.54 13.13 -23.63
C ALA A 127 -1.27 12.48 -24.78
#